data_AF-A0A0F3KYY8-F1
#
_entry.id   AF-A0A0F3KYY8-F1
#
_cell.length_a   1.000
_cell.length_b   1.000
_cell.length_c   1.000
_cell.angle_alpha   90.00
_cell.angle_beta   90.00
_cell.angle_gamma   90.00
#
_symmetry.space_group_name_H-M   'P 1'
#
loop_
_entity.id
_entity.type
_entity.pdbx_description
1 polymer ?
#
loop_
_entity_poly.entity_id
_entity_poly.type
_entity_poly.pdbx_seq_one_letter_code
_entity_poly.pdbx_strand_id
1 'polypeptide(L)'
;MLAICNIHPFVDGNGRAARWLFNTIILGGTTPPQRTLPLYEYFHRDGGTSTLLFRTVELSGDWDPLFAYIAAILDEMAYRRSLANAWL
;
A
#
# COMPACT_ATOMS: atom_id res chain seq x y z
N MET A 1 4.29 3.02 -3.57
CA MET A 1 3.68 4.09 -2.75
C MET A 1 4.75 4.84 -1.96
N LEU A 2 5.46 4.16 -1.07
CA LEU A 2 6.33 4.80 -0.07
C LEU A 2 7.56 5.51 -0.66
N ALA A 3 8.16 4.99 -1.73
CA ALA A 3 9.27 5.66 -2.43
C ALA A 3 8.88 7.03 -3.03
N ILE A 4 7.68 7.16 -3.62
CA ILE A 4 7.19 8.45 -4.14
C ILE A 4 6.86 9.40 -2.99
N CYS A 5 6.30 8.89 -1.88
CA CYS A 5 6.10 9.69 -0.69
C CYS A 5 7.43 10.22 -0.12
N ASN A 6 8.52 9.45 -0.23
CA ASN A 6 9.82 9.84 0.32
C ASN A 6 10.58 10.84 -0.57
N ILE A 7 10.67 10.55 -1.86
CA ILE A 7 11.37 11.42 -2.82
C ILE A 7 10.66 12.77 -2.93
N HIS A 8 9.35 12.79 -2.65
CA HIS A 8 8.50 13.97 -2.69
C HIS A 8 8.68 14.81 -3.98
N PRO A 9 8.66 14.17 -5.17
CA PRO A 9 9.06 14.81 -6.43
C PRO A 9 8.12 15.94 -6.91
N PHE A 10 6.89 15.99 -6.40
CA PHE A 10 5.91 17.00 -6.76
C PHE A 10 5.77 18.06 -5.68
N VAL A 11 5.41 19.29 -6.07
CA VAL A 11 5.10 20.40 -5.14
C VAL A 11 3.91 20.04 -4.24
N ASP A 12 2.90 19.36 -4.78
CA ASP A 12 1.78 18.78 -4.04
C ASP A 12 1.35 17.46 -4.71
N GLY A 13 0.64 16.62 -3.96
CA GLY A 13 -0.03 15.44 -4.49
C GLY A 13 0.80 14.16 -4.49
N ASN A 14 1.99 14.15 -3.89
CA ASN A 14 2.84 12.96 -3.80
C ASN A 14 2.09 11.75 -3.21
N GLY A 15 1.34 11.95 -2.13
CA GLY A 15 0.52 10.89 -1.54
C GLY A 15 -0.58 10.37 -2.49
N ARG A 16 -1.23 11.26 -3.26
CA ARG A 16 -2.23 10.86 -4.27
C ARG A 16 -1.58 10.08 -5.40
N ALA A 17 -0.47 10.59 -5.96
CA ALA A 17 0.27 9.93 -7.04
C ALA A 17 0.82 8.56 -6.60
N ALA A 18 1.37 8.48 -5.39
CA ALA A 18 1.88 7.25 -4.80
C ALA A 18 0.82 6.15 -4.66
N ARG A 19 -0.41 6.52 -4.27
CA ARG A 19 -1.56 5.61 -4.17
C ARG A 19 -2.03 5.16 -5.54
N TRP A 20 -2.16 6.09 -6.49
CA TRP A 20 -2.53 5.77 -7.87
C TRP A 20 -1.55 4.80 -8.49
N LEU A 21 -0.24 5.10 -8.45
CA LEU A 21 0.78 4.23 -9.02
C LEU A 21 0.77 2.83 -8.38
N PHE A 22 0.65 2.76 -7.04
CA PHE A 22 0.58 1.47 -6.36
C PHE A 22 -0.61 0.63 -6.84
N ASN A 23 -1.79 1.24 -6.91
CA ASN A 23 -2.98 0.58 -7.40
C ASN A 23 -2.82 0.13 -8.86
N THR A 24 -2.29 0.98 -9.73
CA THR A 24 -2.03 0.64 -11.12
C THR A 24 -1.09 -0.55 -11.26
N ILE A 25 0.01 -0.59 -10.50
CA ILE A 25 0.99 -1.68 -10.56
C ILE A 25 0.38 -2.99 -10.05
N ILE A 26 -0.19 -2.99 -8.85
CA ILE A 26 -0.72 -4.22 -8.24
C ILE A 26 -1.92 -4.77 -9.01
N LEU A 27 -2.75 -3.89 -9.57
CA LEU A 27 -3.96 -4.29 -10.30
C LEU A 27 -3.73 -4.45 -11.81
N GLY A 28 -2.47 -4.53 -12.25
CA GLY A 28 -2.09 -4.85 -13.63
C GLY A 28 -2.54 -3.83 -14.67
N GLY A 29 -2.69 -2.55 -14.30
CA GLY A 29 -2.96 -1.42 -15.21
C GLY A 29 -4.33 -1.42 -15.92
N THR A 30 -5.15 -2.45 -15.74
CA THR A 30 -6.42 -2.66 -16.48
C THR A 30 -7.65 -2.42 -15.62
N THR A 31 -7.48 -2.02 -14.36
CA THR A 31 -8.55 -2.02 -13.39
C THR A 31 -9.32 -0.69 -13.39
N PRO A 32 -10.67 -0.71 -13.43
CA PRO A 32 -11.48 0.51 -13.43
C PRO A 32 -11.23 1.37 -12.19
N PRO A 33 -11.39 2.70 -12.28
CA PRO A 33 -11.11 3.66 -11.20
C PRO A 33 -11.83 3.37 -9.88
N GLN A 34 -12.94 2.62 -9.91
CA GLN A 34 -13.71 2.27 -8.71
C GLN A 34 -13.10 1.12 -7.88
N ARG A 35 -12.05 0.45 -8.36
CA ARG A 35 -11.35 -0.61 -7.63
C ARG A 35 -9.99 -0.10 -7.18
N THR A 36 -9.97 0.60 -6.05
CA THR A 36 -8.74 0.95 -5.34
C THR A 36 -8.57 0.04 -4.13
N LEU A 37 -7.37 -0.51 -3.94
CA LEU A 37 -6.92 -1.13 -2.71
C LEU A 37 -6.83 -0.03 -1.62
N PRO A 38 -7.57 -0.15 -0.51
CA PRO A 38 -7.57 0.83 0.59
C PRO A 38 -6.29 0.76 1.46
N LEU A 39 -5.12 0.62 0.86
CA LEU A 39 -3.85 0.51 1.59
C LEU A 39 -3.55 1.76 2.43
N TYR A 40 -4.03 2.92 1.97
CA TYR A 40 -3.91 4.17 2.71
C TYR A 40 -4.70 4.16 4.01
N GLU A 41 -5.92 3.65 3.97
CA GLU A 41 -6.81 3.54 5.12
C GLU A 41 -6.23 2.57 6.15
N TYR A 42 -5.56 1.50 5.69
CA TYR A 42 -4.79 0.61 6.56
C TYR A 42 -3.63 1.35 7.23
N PHE A 43 -2.78 2.02 6.46
CA PHE A 43 -1.64 2.76 7.02
C PHE A 43 -2.06 3.90 7.95
N HIS A 44 -3.21 4.52 7.69
CA HIS A 44 -3.72 5.57 8.57
C HIS A 44 -4.27 5.02 9.90
N ARG A 45 -4.63 3.73 9.95
CA ARG A 45 -5.22 3.07 11.13
C ARG A 45 -4.26 2.14 11.88
N ASP A 46 -3.06 1.91 11.35
CA ASP A 46 -2.10 0.93 11.89
C ASP A 46 -1.33 1.38 13.15
N GLY A 47 -1.70 2.53 13.72
CA GLY A 47 -1.06 3.08 14.91
C GLY A 47 0.37 3.56 14.71
N GLY A 48 0.81 3.76 13.46
CA GLY A 48 2.17 4.19 13.12
C GLY A 48 3.12 3.04 12.75
N THR A 49 2.63 1.80 12.65
CA THR A 49 3.44 0.62 12.28
C THR A 49 4.12 0.82 10.92
N SER A 50 3.38 1.23 9.90
CA SER A 50 3.92 1.55 8.57
C SER A 50 4.97 2.65 8.61
N THR A 51 4.78 3.66 9.48
CA THR A 51 5.75 4.75 9.66
C THR A 51 7.04 4.25 10.27
N LEU A 52 6.97 3.40 11.30
CA LEU A 52 8.16 2.81 11.92
C LEU A 52 8.93 1.92 10.96
N LEU A 53 8.24 0.99 10.28
CA LEU A 53 8.86 0.13 9.28
C LEU A 53 9.54 0.94 8.18
N PHE A 54 8.88 2.03 7.75
CA PHE A 54 9.45 2.93 6.77
C PHE A 54 10.73 3.62 7.28
N ARG A 55 10.74 4.14 8.51
CA ARG A 55 11.95 4.71 9.12
C ARG A 55 13.06 3.68 9.26
N THR A 56 12.74 2.43 9.58
CA THR A 56 13.72 1.34 9.61
C THR A 56 14.36 1.17 8.23
N VAL A 57 13.57 1.10 7.16
CA VAL A 57 14.10 1.00 5.79
C VAL A 57 15.02 2.17 5.46
N GLU A 58 14.66 3.40 5.84
CA GLU A 58 15.51 4.57 5.59
C GLU A 58 16.85 4.51 6.32
N LEU A 59 16.87 3.95 7.53
CA LEU A 59 18.07 3.89 8.36
C LEU A 59 18.97 2.69 8.04
N SER A 60 18.39 1.53 7.74
CA SER A 60 19.13 0.28 7.53
C SER A 60 19.25 -0.12 6.07
N GLY A 61 18.43 0.43 5.18
CA GLY A 61 18.29 -0.04 3.80
C GLY A 61 17.62 -1.41 3.68
N ASP A 62 17.15 -2.00 4.78
CA ASP A 62 16.46 -3.30 4.78
C ASP A 62 14.97 -3.11 4.49
N TRP A 63 14.54 -3.60 3.32
CA TRP A 63 13.17 -3.47 2.84
C TRP A 63 12.28 -4.65 3.26
N ASP A 64 12.87 -5.77 3.69
CA ASP A 64 12.15 -7.03 3.89
C ASP A 64 11.01 -6.90 4.91
N PRO A 65 11.19 -6.26 6.09
CA PRO A 65 10.12 -6.12 7.07
C PRO A 65 8.93 -5.31 6.55
N LEU A 66 9.20 -4.27 5.76
CA LEU A 66 8.18 -3.40 5.19
C LEU A 66 7.40 -4.15 4.10
N PHE A 67 8.07 -4.91 3.24
CA PHE A 67 7.40 -5.71 2.22
C PHE A 67 6.59 -6.85 2.81
N ALA A 68 7.11 -7.54 3.84
CA ALA A 68 6.38 -8.58 4.56
C ALA A 68 5.09 -8.03 5.18
N TYR A 69 5.15 -6.84 5.78
CA TYR A 69 3.98 -6.16 6.32
C TYR A 69 2.93 -5.82 5.26
N ILE A 70 3.35 -5.26 4.12
CA ILE A 70 2.44 -4.93 3.01
C ILE A 70 1.83 -6.20 2.41
N ALA A 71 2.63 -7.25 2.22
CA ALA A 71 2.15 -8.54 1.70
C ALA A 71 1.08 -9.14 2.62
N ALA A 72 1.29 -9.13 3.94
CA ALA A 72 0.30 -9.62 4.90
C ALA A 72 -1.03 -8.86 4.81
N ILE A 73 -1.01 -7.55 4.60
CA ILE A 73 -2.25 -6.76 4.37
C ILE A 73 -2.94 -7.21 3.08
N LEU A 74 -2.19 -7.37 1.99
CA LEU A 74 -2.74 -7.78 0.70
C LEU A 74 -3.34 -9.20 0.75
N ASP A 75 -2.67 -10.11 1.43
CA ASP A 75 -3.14 -11.49 1.64
C ASP A 75 -4.43 -11.52 2.45
N GLU A 76 -4.50 -10.75 3.55
CA GLU A 76 -5.72 -10.62 4.35
C GLU A 76 -6.87 -10.01 3.53
N MET A 77 -6.59 -9.03 2.68
CA MET A 77 -7.59 -8.45 1.78
C MET A 77 -8.08 -9.45 0.73
N ALA A 78 -7.17 -10.23 0.15
CA ALA A 78 -7.52 -11.28 -0.80
C ALA A 78 -8.37 -12.37 -0.14
N TYR A 79 -8.01 -12.77 1.09
CA TYR A 79 -8.75 -13.73 1.89
C TYR A 79 -10.17 -13.25 2.22
N ARG A 80 -10.34 -12.01 2.71
CA ARG A 80 -11.67 -11.44 2.97
C ARG A 80 -12.54 -11.38 1.72
N ARG A 81 -11.93 -11.12 0.57
CA ARG A 81 -12.64 -11.09 -0.71
C ARG A 81 -13.07 -12.47 -1.18
N SER A 82 -12.25 -13.50 -0.97
CA SER A 82 -12.63 -14.88 -1.30
C SER A 82 -13.81 -15.34 -0.44
N LEU A 83 -13.83 -14.98 0.85
CA LEU A 83 -14.97 -15.23 1.72
C LEU A 83 -16.24 -14.52 1.24
N ALA A 84 -16.16 -13.25 0.87
CA ALA A 84 -17.32 -12.49 0.38
C ALA A 84 -17.91 -13.07 -0.92
N ASN A 85 -17.08 -13.68 -1.77
CA ASN A 85 -17.51 -14.33 -3.01
C ASN A 85 -18.00 -15.77 -2.81
N ALA A 86 -17.71 -16.41 -1.67
CA ALA A 86 -18.12 -17.79 -1.40
C ALA A 86 -19.60 -17.94 -0.98
N TRP A 87 -20.29 -16.82 -0.75
CA TRP A 87 -21.71 -16.76 -0.35
C TRP A 87 -22.63 -16.20 -1.45
N LEU A 88 -22.14 -16.16 -2.70
CA LEU A 88 -22.90 -15.87 -3.92
C LEU A 88 -22.97 -17.13 -4.79
#